data_AF-A0A401W8Y8-F1
#
_entry.id   AF-A0A401W8Y8-F1
#
_cell.length_a   1.000
_cell.length_b   1.000
_cell.length_c   1.000
_cell.angle_alpha   90.00
_cell.angle_beta   90.00
_cell.angle_gamma   90.00
#
_symmetry.space_group_name_H-M   'P 1'
#
loop_
_entity.id
_entity.type
_entity.pdbx_description
1 polymer ?
#
loop_
_entity_poly.entity_id
_entity_poly.type
_entity_poly.pdbx_seq_one_letter_code
_entity_poly.pdbx_strand_id
1 'polypeptide(L)'
;MARSRSRARFRARFRTAFALTVAAALALPFPLRASAADGRPDPVRPQASARQPVQPSAAVRQPVQPPPFSRHPTANPCQGPVRPASQMTVLPCDTPARIIEKAARIVPTAAQRAWQEREVTAFTHFGMNTFTGREWGSGTEDPTWFAPPRLDVDQWMRAYKAAGAEQVMLTVKHHDGFVLYPSRYTPHTVRASPGRPDVVGAYVRAARKAGLAVGLYLSPSDGAELPHARHARWVEEVRRKQAEGKPLSLPERVALEDRGRAPAGLGRFGNGSPVTERTLPALVPGDDRADAVRDGRLPSFTVRADDYGAYYLNQVYELLTQYGPVEELWLDGANPWADAGITQKYDVRQWFETIRRLSPRTVVFQGPQGVRWVGNERGVARETEWSVTPSAVDPWSVLSGGLPNDSTDADIGSRAKLLAPATKYLQWYPAEADVSIRPGWFHHPWERPKTPGQLLALYEKSVGRNASLLLNVPPGRGGRIDAADAAALAGFGRAVRETYGKDLLAGGRDLLTDGRDRSAGGRSVPERPGGITFDRVGLGEDPRYGQRVERFAVEARTGGTWRRIAGGTTVGHRRILALPAPVTADAVRVRVLAARAAPRLTPVTAHRSRA
;
A
#
# COMPACT_ATOMS: atom_id res chain seq x y z
N MET A 1 33.19 37.70 -10.97
CA MET A 1 32.45 37.14 -12.14
C MET A 1 33.33 36.04 -12.75
N ALA A 2 32.87 34.89 -13.25
CA ALA A 2 31.51 34.34 -13.32
C ALA A 2 31.54 32.81 -13.06
N ARG A 3 30.63 32.32 -12.21
CA ARG A 3 30.23 30.90 -12.10
C ARG A 3 28.80 30.78 -12.62
N SER A 4 28.58 30.17 -13.79
CA SER A 4 27.29 29.57 -14.21
C SER A 4 27.35 29.15 -15.68
N ARG A 5 27.27 27.84 -15.97
CA ARG A 5 26.75 27.17 -17.20
C ARG A 5 27.28 25.74 -17.33
N SER A 6 26.67 24.78 -16.61
CA SER A 6 26.76 23.34 -16.97
C SER A 6 25.60 22.49 -16.45
N ARG A 7 24.94 22.87 -15.34
CA ARG A 7 23.87 22.08 -14.69
C ARG A 7 22.48 22.10 -15.37
N ALA A 8 22.36 22.59 -16.61
CA ALA A 8 21.06 22.86 -17.25
C ALA A 8 20.53 21.77 -18.20
N ARG A 9 21.34 20.76 -18.60
CA ARG A 9 20.98 19.80 -19.68
C ARG A 9 20.41 18.44 -19.24
N PHE A 10 20.20 18.19 -17.94
CA PHE A 10 19.74 16.89 -17.43
C PHE A 10 18.23 16.81 -17.10
N ARG A 11 17.41 17.80 -17.50
CA ARG A 11 16.01 17.97 -17.03
C ARG A 11 14.90 17.69 -18.05
N ALA A 12 15.20 17.03 -19.19
CA ALA A 12 14.30 17.04 -20.36
C ALA A 12 13.92 15.67 -20.97
N ARG A 13 13.90 14.57 -20.19
CA ARG A 13 13.54 13.22 -20.70
C ARG A 13 12.61 12.38 -19.79
N PHE A 14 11.66 13.03 -19.13
CA PHE A 14 10.55 12.37 -18.39
C PHE A 14 9.20 12.99 -18.77
N ARG A 15 8.91 13.05 -20.08
CA ARG A 15 7.62 13.49 -20.62
C ARG A 15 7.27 12.68 -21.87
N THR A 16 5.96 12.46 -22.04
CA THR A 16 5.29 11.89 -23.21
C THR A 16 5.25 10.36 -23.29
N ALA A 17 4.16 9.76 -22.78
CA ALA A 17 3.48 8.59 -23.38
C ALA A 17 2.15 8.27 -22.66
N PHE A 18 1.08 9.05 -22.86
CA PHE A 18 -0.28 8.65 -22.45
C PHE A 18 -1.37 9.44 -23.21
N ALA A 19 -1.84 8.92 -24.36
CA ALA A 19 -3.11 9.31 -24.99
C ALA A 19 -3.51 8.37 -26.17
N LEU A 20 -4.70 7.75 -26.05
CA LEU A 20 -5.71 7.36 -27.08
C LEU A 20 -5.30 6.66 -28.42
N THR A 21 -6.13 5.84 -29.11
CA THR A 21 -7.34 5.03 -28.82
C THR A 21 -7.61 4.11 -30.04
N VAL A 22 -8.34 3.00 -29.87
CA VAL A 22 -8.68 1.98 -30.89
C VAL A 22 -10.06 2.22 -31.57
N ALA A 23 -10.17 1.88 -32.85
CA ALA A 23 -11.40 1.49 -33.59
C ALA A 23 -10.97 0.70 -34.87
N ALA A 24 -11.72 -0.22 -35.49
CA ALA A 24 -13.10 -0.72 -35.29
C ALA A 24 -13.19 -2.22 -35.67
N ALA A 25 -14.37 -2.85 -35.50
CA ALA A 25 -14.64 -4.27 -35.77
C ALA A 25 -15.65 -4.49 -36.93
N LEU A 26 -15.70 -5.71 -37.49
CA LEU A 26 -16.76 -6.20 -38.41
C LEU A 26 -16.92 -7.75 -38.32
N ALA A 27 -17.99 -8.31 -38.92
CA ALA A 27 -18.50 -9.67 -38.69
C ALA A 27 -19.09 -10.30 -40.00
N LEU A 28 -19.68 -11.51 -40.14
CA LEU A 28 -20.53 -12.26 -39.19
C LEU A 28 -20.31 -13.80 -39.05
N PRO A 29 -20.85 -14.76 -39.86
CA PRO A 29 -21.50 -15.92 -39.22
C PRO A 29 -21.13 -17.36 -39.67
N PHE A 30 -21.40 -18.32 -38.75
CA PHE A 30 -22.03 -19.67 -38.86
C PHE A 30 -22.15 -20.41 -40.23
N PRO A 31 -22.15 -21.79 -40.28
CA PRO A 31 -23.08 -22.61 -39.49
C PRO A 31 -22.69 -24.03 -38.97
N LEU A 32 -23.41 -24.41 -37.90
CA LEU A 32 -24.01 -25.70 -37.53
C LEU A 32 -23.46 -27.05 -38.06
N ARG A 33 -23.30 -28.01 -37.13
CA ARG A 33 -23.95 -29.33 -37.21
C ARG A 33 -24.25 -29.90 -35.81
N ALA A 34 -25.32 -30.68 -35.71
CA ALA A 34 -25.78 -31.34 -34.48
C ALA A 34 -25.86 -32.86 -34.68
N SER A 35 -25.81 -33.61 -33.58
CA SER A 35 -26.43 -34.93 -33.47
C SER A 35 -26.80 -35.18 -32.01
N ALA A 36 -27.90 -35.89 -31.79
CA ALA A 36 -28.51 -36.12 -30.48
C ALA A 36 -28.65 -37.63 -30.20
N ALA A 37 -29.50 -37.96 -29.21
CA ALA A 37 -29.82 -39.25 -28.60
C ALA A 37 -28.87 -39.68 -27.47
N ASP A 38 -29.30 -40.28 -26.38
CA ASP A 38 -30.55 -40.41 -25.60
C ASP A 38 -30.33 -41.65 -24.71
N GLY A 39 -30.97 -41.74 -23.54
CA GLY A 39 -30.92 -42.98 -22.74
C GLY A 39 -30.89 -42.79 -21.23
N ARG A 40 -32.05 -42.59 -20.62
CA ARG A 40 -32.33 -43.03 -19.23
C ARG A 40 -33.15 -44.32 -19.29
N PRO A 41 -33.05 -45.19 -18.27
CA PRO A 41 -34.18 -45.26 -17.36
C PRO A 41 -33.83 -45.48 -15.86
N ASP A 42 -34.64 -44.88 -14.99
CA ASP A 42 -34.96 -45.33 -13.63
C ASP A 42 -36.23 -46.24 -13.70
N PRO A 43 -36.73 -46.93 -12.64
CA PRO A 43 -36.41 -46.81 -11.21
C PRO A 43 -36.27 -48.17 -10.46
N VAL A 44 -36.17 -48.15 -9.11
CA VAL A 44 -37.07 -48.89 -8.16
C VAL A 44 -36.70 -48.58 -6.69
N ARG A 45 -37.72 -48.55 -5.81
CA ARG A 45 -37.65 -48.44 -4.33
C ARG A 45 -38.65 -49.46 -3.74
N PRO A 46 -38.41 -50.02 -2.54
CA PRO A 46 -39.30 -49.70 -1.41
C PRO A 46 -38.58 -49.66 -0.03
N GLN A 47 -38.86 -48.65 0.84
CA GLN A 47 -39.65 -48.74 2.10
C GLN A 47 -38.92 -49.34 3.33
N ALA A 48 -39.26 -49.04 4.60
CA ALA A 48 -39.85 -47.85 5.25
C ALA A 48 -39.78 -48.01 6.80
N SER A 49 -39.67 -46.90 7.54
CA SER A 49 -39.96 -46.79 9.00
C SER A 49 -39.89 -45.29 9.39
N ALA A 50 -40.98 -44.51 9.39
CA ALA A 50 -42.15 -44.50 10.28
C ALA A 50 -41.97 -43.70 11.59
N ARG A 51 -42.19 -42.38 11.54
CA ARG A 51 -42.71 -41.55 12.66
C ARG A 51 -43.70 -40.49 12.12
N GLN A 52 -44.69 -40.15 12.94
CA GLN A 52 -45.92 -39.42 12.57
C GLN A 52 -45.83 -37.88 12.80
N PRO A 53 -46.82 -37.07 12.35
CA PRO A 53 -46.55 -35.77 11.74
C PRO A 53 -46.76 -34.54 12.63
N VAL A 54 -46.19 -33.41 12.19
CA VAL A 54 -46.54 -32.05 12.65
C VAL A 54 -47.26 -31.33 11.51
N GLN A 55 -48.41 -30.71 11.79
CA GLN A 55 -49.22 -30.00 10.79
C GLN A 55 -48.59 -28.64 10.41
N PRO A 56 -48.52 -28.28 9.11
CA PRO A 56 -48.33 -26.91 8.67
C PRO A 56 -49.68 -26.26 8.32
N SER A 57 -50.04 -25.19 9.03
CA SER A 57 -51.23 -24.37 8.72
C SER A 57 -51.03 -23.59 7.41
N ALA A 58 -51.82 -23.91 6.39
CA ALA A 58 -51.84 -23.19 5.13
C ALA A 58 -52.93 -22.11 5.14
N ALA A 59 -52.54 -20.86 5.41
CA ALA A 59 -53.37 -19.69 5.14
C ALA A 59 -52.88 -19.01 3.86
N VAL A 60 -53.63 -19.19 2.76
CA VAL A 60 -53.33 -18.58 1.46
C VAL A 60 -53.50 -17.06 1.56
N ARG A 61 -52.39 -16.32 1.63
CA ARG A 61 -52.40 -14.86 1.47
C ARG A 61 -52.39 -14.54 -0.03
N GLN A 62 -53.39 -13.78 -0.48
CA GLN A 62 -53.42 -13.22 -1.82
C GLN A 62 -52.21 -12.29 -2.07
N PRO A 63 -51.75 -12.15 -3.32
CA PRO A 63 -50.68 -11.21 -3.65
C PRO A 63 -51.12 -9.77 -3.35
N VAL A 64 -50.46 -9.15 -2.39
CA VAL A 64 -50.62 -7.72 -2.11
C VAL A 64 -50.11 -6.94 -3.32
N GLN A 65 -50.99 -6.21 -4.00
CA GLN A 65 -50.57 -5.29 -5.05
C GLN A 65 -49.61 -4.25 -4.45
N PRO A 66 -48.49 -3.92 -5.11
CA PRO A 66 -47.66 -2.81 -4.66
C PRO A 66 -48.49 -1.52 -4.70
N PRO A 67 -48.35 -0.62 -3.71
CA PRO A 67 -49.05 0.66 -3.75
C PRO A 67 -48.65 1.42 -5.02
N PRO A 68 -49.58 2.21 -5.61
CA PRO A 68 -49.28 2.96 -6.81
C PRO A 68 -48.07 3.87 -6.57
N PHE A 69 -47.09 3.85 -7.48
CA PHE A 69 -45.89 4.67 -7.39
C PHE A 69 -46.26 6.16 -7.30
N SER A 70 -46.26 6.71 -6.09
CA SER A 70 -46.22 8.15 -5.90
C SER A 70 -44.90 8.64 -6.50
N ARG A 71 -44.99 9.36 -7.62
CA ARG A 71 -43.85 10.09 -8.19
C ARG A 71 -43.51 11.27 -7.29
N HIS A 72 -42.96 10.99 -6.11
CA HIS A 72 -42.17 11.97 -5.40
C HIS A 72 -41.04 12.41 -6.35
N PRO A 73 -40.79 13.71 -6.53
CA PRO A 73 -39.62 14.16 -7.29
C PRO A 73 -38.40 13.50 -6.67
N THR A 74 -37.58 12.81 -7.47
CA THR A 74 -36.35 12.19 -7.00
C THR A 74 -35.49 13.28 -6.38
N ALA A 75 -35.40 13.30 -5.04
CA ALA A 75 -34.72 14.35 -4.31
C ALA A 75 -33.31 14.52 -4.88
N ASN A 76 -32.94 15.75 -5.23
CA ASN A 76 -31.66 16.03 -5.88
C ASN A 76 -30.52 15.40 -5.03
N PRO A 77 -29.71 14.47 -5.58
CA PRO A 77 -28.73 13.73 -4.79
C PRO A 77 -27.65 14.64 -4.18
N CYS A 78 -27.49 15.86 -4.71
CA CYS A 78 -26.61 16.88 -4.16
C CYS A 78 -27.19 17.66 -2.96
N GLN A 79 -28.51 17.56 -2.67
CA GLN A 79 -29.18 18.32 -1.59
C GLN A 79 -29.31 17.57 -0.25
N GLY A 80 -29.12 16.25 -0.20
CA GLY A 80 -29.15 15.48 1.06
C GLY A 80 -27.97 15.80 2.00
N PRO A 81 -27.93 15.28 3.24
CA PRO A 81 -26.77 15.41 4.12
C PRO A 81 -25.59 14.56 3.61
N VAL A 82 -24.36 15.10 3.57
CA VAL A 82 -23.17 14.25 3.34
C VAL A 82 -22.93 13.38 4.57
N ARG A 83 -22.98 12.06 4.39
CA ARG A 83 -22.57 11.08 5.41
C ARG A 83 -21.07 10.78 5.27
N PRO A 84 -20.30 10.57 6.36
CA PRO A 84 -18.90 10.19 6.26
C PRO A 84 -18.70 8.86 5.50
N ALA A 85 -17.66 8.80 4.68
CA ALA A 85 -17.26 7.60 3.91
C ALA A 85 -15.77 7.64 3.57
N SER A 86 -15.17 6.51 3.23
CA SER A 86 -13.76 6.46 2.75
C SER A 86 -13.60 6.84 1.29
N GLN A 87 -14.68 6.89 0.52
CA GLN A 87 -14.71 7.28 -0.87
C GLN A 87 -16.06 7.93 -1.19
N MET A 88 -16.07 8.98 -2.02
CA MET A 88 -17.29 9.64 -2.50
C MET A 88 -17.13 10.07 -3.96
N THR A 89 -18.19 9.94 -4.76
CA THR A 89 -18.26 10.48 -6.11
C THR A 89 -18.57 11.99 -6.08
N VAL A 90 -17.93 12.75 -6.97
CA VAL A 90 -18.29 14.12 -7.32
C VAL A 90 -19.30 14.04 -8.47
N LEU A 91 -20.52 14.49 -8.18
CA LEU A 91 -21.66 14.48 -9.09
C LEU A 91 -21.70 15.79 -9.90
N PRO A 92 -22.27 15.80 -11.11
CA PRO A 92 -22.41 17.02 -11.91
C PRO A 92 -23.16 18.17 -11.23
N CYS A 93 -24.00 17.88 -10.22
CA CYS A 93 -24.73 18.89 -9.44
C CYS A 93 -24.01 19.38 -8.17
N ASP A 94 -22.81 18.87 -7.84
CA ASP A 94 -22.09 19.33 -6.64
C ASP A 94 -21.50 20.72 -6.87
N THR A 95 -21.90 21.68 -6.05
CA THR A 95 -21.26 23.01 -6.01
C THR A 95 -19.85 22.92 -5.41
N PRO A 96 -18.96 23.91 -5.64
CA PRO A 96 -17.65 23.94 -5.01
C PRO A 96 -17.69 23.81 -3.48
N ALA A 97 -18.65 24.47 -2.82
CA ALA A 97 -18.87 24.33 -1.37
C ALA A 97 -19.22 22.89 -0.97
N ARG A 98 -20.03 22.20 -1.79
CA ARG A 98 -20.43 20.81 -1.58
C ARG A 98 -19.28 19.82 -1.77
N ILE A 99 -18.40 20.04 -2.73
CA ILE A 99 -17.18 19.23 -2.92
C ILE A 99 -16.26 19.37 -1.69
N ILE A 100 -16.10 20.59 -1.14
CA ILE A 100 -15.34 20.79 0.11
C ILE A 100 -16.04 20.14 1.32
N GLU A 101 -17.38 20.18 1.40
CA GLU A 101 -18.14 19.45 2.44
C GLU A 101 -17.90 17.94 2.37
N LYS A 102 -17.91 17.37 1.15
CA LYS A 102 -17.56 15.97 0.90
C LYS A 102 -16.13 15.68 1.36
N ALA A 103 -15.15 16.46 0.91
CA ALA A 103 -13.74 16.30 1.29
C ALA A 103 -13.51 16.37 2.81
N ALA A 104 -14.23 17.24 3.53
CA ALA A 104 -14.14 17.34 4.99
C ALA A 104 -14.78 16.17 5.76
N ARG A 105 -15.49 15.28 5.07
CA ARG A 105 -16.17 14.08 5.60
C ARG A 105 -15.63 12.78 5.00
N ILE A 106 -14.57 12.85 4.19
CA ILE A 106 -13.78 11.68 3.83
C ILE A 106 -13.01 11.19 5.07
N VAL A 107 -13.16 9.91 5.41
CA VAL A 107 -12.64 9.28 6.66
C VAL A 107 -11.97 7.93 6.35
N PRO A 108 -10.97 7.48 7.11
CA PRO A 108 -10.36 6.17 6.89
C PRO A 108 -11.37 5.03 7.14
N THR A 109 -11.20 3.93 6.41
CA THR A 109 -11.74 2.64 6.86
C THR A 109 -11.11 2.20 8.18
N ALA A 110 -11.72 1.24 8.89
CA ALA A 110 -11.12 0.70 10.12
C ALA A 110 -9.72 0.11 9.90
N ALA A 111 -9.48 -0.50 8.73
CA ALA A 111 -8.18 -1.05 8.35
C ALA A 111 -7.14 0.06 8.08
N GLN A 112 -7.50 1.08 7.29
CA GLN A 112 -6.63 2.25 7.06
C GLN A 112 -6.29 2.99 8.35
N ARG A 113 -7.22 3.07 9.32
CA ARG A 113 -6.94 3.69 10.62
C ARG A 113 -5.96 2.85 11.43
N ALA A 114 -6.19 1.54 11.54
CA ALA A 114 -5.28 0.62 12.23
C ALA A 114 -3.89 0.54 11.57
N TRP A 115 -3.80 0.78 10.26
CA TRP A 115 -2.54 0.96 9.53
C TRP A 115 -1.88 2.31 9.86
N GLN A 116 -2.66 3.41 9.85
CA GLN A 116 -2.14 4.76 10.12
C GLN A 116 -1.60 4.91 11.55
N GLU A 117 -2.20 4.20 12.51
CA GLU A 117 -1.73 4.07 13.90
C GLU A 117 -0.35 3.37 14.00
N ARG A 118 0.04 2.55 13.01
CA ARG A 118 1.39 1.95 12.90
C ARG A 118 2.34 2.93 12.24
N GLU A 119 2.94 3.78 13.05
CA GLU A 119 3.81 4.86 12.59
C GLU A 119 5.10 4.36 11.93
N VAL A 120 5.66 3.26 12.44
CA VAL A 120 6.87 2.63 11.91
C VAL A 120 6.54 1.20 11.49
N THR A 121 6.82 0.90 10.24
CA THR A 121 6.72 -0.44 9.65
C THR A 121 8.08 -0.82 9.06
N ALA A 122 8.38 -2.12 8.99
CA ALA A 122 9.67 -2.61 8.50
C ALA A 122 9.49 -3.41 7.22
N PHE A 123 10.25 -3.09 6.17
CA PHE A 123 10.26 -3.82 4.91
C PHE A 123 11.46 -4.79 4.88
N THR A 124 11.28 -5.94 4.25
CA THR A 124 12.25 -7.03 4.19
C THR A 124 12.44 -7.44 2.73
N HIS A 125 13.36 -6.78 2.03
CA HIS A 125 13.86 -7.25 0.74
C HIS A 125 14.83 -8.41 0.98
N PHE A 126 14.33 -9.62 0.71
CA PHE A 126 15.09 -10.87 0.79
C PHE A 126 14.65 -11.79 -0.35
N GLY A 127 15.58 -12.50 -0.97
CA GLY A 127 15.26 -13.39 -2.09
C GLY A 127 16.45 -13.65 -2.98
N MET A 128 16.21 -14.03 -4.23
CA MET A 128 17.26 -14.37 -5.19
C MET A 128 18.32 -13.27 -5.34
N ASN A 129 17.88 -12.00 -5.34
CA ASN A 129 18.77 -10.85 -5.48
C ASN A 129 19.77 -10.67 -4.32
N THR A 130 19.46 -11.18 -3.12
CA THR A 130 20.43 -11.28 -2.01
C THR A 130 21.60 -12.20 -2.37
N PHE A 131 21.35 -13.27 -3.12
CA PHE A 131 22.35 -14.29 -3.48
C PHE A 131 23.11 -13.96 -4.78
N THR A 132 22.48 -13.25 -5.72
CA THR A 132 23.18 -12.69 -6.89
C THR A 132 23.94 -11.39 -6.57
N GLY A 133 23.54 -10.64 -5.54
CA GLY A 133 24.11 -9.32 -5.23
C GLY A 133 23.59 -8.23 -6.17
N ARG A 134 22.33 -8.35 -6.59
CA ARG A 134 21.65 -7.41 -7.50
C ARG A 134 20.59 -6.62 -6.73
N GLU A 135 20.12 -5.52 -7.31
CA GLU A 135 18.87 -4.86 -6.89
C GLU A 135 17.67 -5.46 -7.64
N TRP A 136 17.80 -5.60 -8.95
CA TRP A 136 16.82 -6.23 -9.84
C TRP A 136 17.48 -7.41 -10.57
N GLY A 137 16.86 -8.59 -10.49
CA GLY A 137 17.24 -9.79 -11.25
C GLY A 137 16.65 -9.82 -12.67
N SER A 138 17.05 -10.81 -13.48
CA SER A 138 16.51 -11.01 -14.83
C SER A 138 15.24 -11.85 -14.86
N GLY A 139 15.04 -12.72 -13.85
CA GLY A 139 14.08 -13.82 -13.87
C GLY A 139 14.57 -15.08 -14.58
N THR A 140 15.87 -15.14 -14.89
CA THR A 140 16.56 -16.31 -15.46
C THR A 140 17.58 -16.92 -14.50
N GLU A 141 17.61 -16.43 -13.26
CA GLU A 141 18.42 -16.97 -12.18
C GLU A 141 18.12 -18.46 -11.92
N ASP A 142 19.14 -19.20 -11.47
CA ASP A 142 18.97 -20.61 -11.12
C ASP A 142 18.43 -20.71 -9.68
N PRO A 143 17.27 -21.37 -9.44
CA PRO A 143 16.73 -21.58 -8.10
C PRO A 143 17.71 -22.18 -7.09
N THR A 144 18.72 -22.93 -7.54
CA THR A 144 19.75 -23.51 -6.66
C THR A 144 20.66 -22.47 -6.02
N TRP A 145 20.75 -21.26 -6.58
CA TRP A 145 21.54 -20.16 -6.03
C TRP A 145 20.94 -19.57 -4.76
N PHE A 146 19.62 -19.73 -4.54
CA PHE A 146 18.98 -19.35 -3.30
C PHE A 146 19.24 -20.42 -2.21
N ALA A 147 20.35 -20.26 -1.49
CA ALA A 147 20.82 -21.23 -0.51
C ALA A 147 21.21 -20.56 0.83
N PRO A 148 20.26 -20.00 1.60
CA PRO A 148 20.54 -19.48 2.95
C PRO A 148 21.00 -20.63 3.88
N PRO A 149 22.21 -20.58 4.47
CA PRO A 149 22.71 -21.68 5.30
C PRO A 149 21.95 -21.82 6.61
N ARG A 150 21.39 -20.72 7.14
CA ARG A 150 20.49 -20.71 8.30
C ARG A 150 19.59 -19.48 8.30
N LEU A 151 18.28 -19.68 8.09
CA LEU A 151 17.30 -18.63 8.22
C LEU A 151 16.98 -18.36 9.71
N ASP A 152 17.13 -17.11 10.19
CA ASP A 152 16.77 -16.70 11.56
C ASP A 152 15.78 -15.53 11.53
N VAL A 153 14.56 -15.80 11.04
CA VAL A 153 13.44 -14.85 11.02
C VAL A 153 13.10 -14.30 12.42
N ASP A 154 13.32 -15.08 13.47
CA ASP A 154 13.14 -14.64 14.86
C ASP A 154 14.13 -13.52 15.23
N GLN A 155 15.37 -13.53 14.70
CA GLN A 155 16.31 -12.42 14.83
C GLN A 155 15.85 -11.18 14.05
N TRP A 156 15.20 -11.36 12.90
CA TRP A 156 14.66 -10.23 12.13
C TRP A 156 13.59 -9.51 12.96
N MET A 157 12.62 -10.24 13.52
CA MET A 157 11.57 -9.67 14.37
C MET A 157 12.12 -8.96 15.61
N ARG A 158 13.18 -9.49 16.24
CA ARG A 158 13.84 -8.80 17.36
C ARG A 158 14.43 -7.45 16.95
N ALA A 159 15.05 -7.36 15.77
CA ALA A 159 15.61 -6.10 15.27
C ALA A 159 14.52 -5.09 14.90
N TYR A 160 13.44 -5.53 14.25
CA TYR A 160 12.29 -4.67 13.91
C TYR A 160 11.61 -4.09 15.17
N LYS A 161 11.39 -4.92 16.19
CA LYS A 161 10.87 -4.44 17.49
C LYS A 161 11.82 -3.49 18.20
N ALA A 162 13.14 -3.63 18.05
CA ALA A 162 14.10 -2.71 18.66
C ALA A 162 13.95 -1.28 18.11
N ALA A 163 13.65 -1.15 16.80
CA ALA A 163 13.30 0.11 16.13
C ALA A 163 11.91 0.66 16.49
N GLY A 164 11.05 -0.15 17.12
CA GLY A 164 9.66 0.22 17.41
C GLY A 164 8.70 -0.03 16.24
N ALA A 165 9.04 -0.92 15.30
CA ALA A 165 8.12 -1.29 14.24
C ALA A 165 6.93 -2.11 14.78
N GLU A 166 5.73 -1.85 14.26
CA GLU A 166 4.49 -2.55 14.65
C GLU A 166 3.96 -3.49 13.56
N GLN A 167 4.45 -3.33 12.33
CA GLN A 167 4.18 -4.21 11.19
C GLN A 167 5.48 -4.51 10.46
N VAL A 168 5.54 -5.71 9.90
CA VAL A 168 6.62 -6.16 9.01
C VAL A 168 6.04 -6.44 7.62
N MET A 169 6.84 -6.25 6.58
CA MET A 169 6.51 -6.49 5.17
C MET A 169 7.62 -7.35 4.55
N LEU A 170 7.29 -8.44 3.84
CA LEU A 170 8.26 -9.34 3.17
C LEU A 170 8.05 -9.35 1.67
N THR A 171 9.14 -9.26 0.89
CA THR A 171 9.12 -9.49 -0.57
C THR A 171 8.90 -10.97 -0.89
N VAL A 172 7.64 -11.40 -0.98
CA VAL A 172 7.27 -12.80 -1.27
C VAL A 172 7.69 -13.22 -2.68
N LYS A 173 7.57 -12.29 -3.63
CA LYS A 173 8.06 -12.41 -5.00
C LYS A 173 8.51 -11.01 -5.43
N HIS A 174 9.78 -10.86 -5.80
CA HIS A 174 10.32 -9.61 -6.34
C HIS A 174 10.19 -9.58 -7.88
N HIS A 175 10.66 -8.51 -8.56
CA HIS A 175 10.54 -8.38 -10.01
C HIS A 175 11.09 -9.58 -10.79
N ASP A 176 12.17 -10.21 -10.32
CA ASP A 176 12.72 -11.45 -10.89
C ASP A 176 11.71 -12.60 -10.99
N GLY A 177 10.66 -12.61 -10.18
CA GLY A 177 9.64 -13.65 -10.19
C GLY A 177 9.93 -14.83 -9.25
N PHE A 178 11.05 -14.83 -8.53
CA PHE A 178 11.41 -15.93 -7.61
C PHE A 178 10.51 -15.92 -6.37
N VAL A 179 9.78 -17.01 -6.14
CA VAL A 179 8.78 -17.09 -5.07
C VAL A 179 9.33 -17.73 -3.79
N LEU A 180 9.20 -17.02 -2.67
CA LEU A 180 9.72 -17.39 -1.35
C LEU A 180 8.92 -18.49 -0.58
N TYR A 181 7.92 -19.07 -1.22
CA TYR A 181 7.13 -20.18 -0.70
C TYR A 181 6.86 -21.20 -1.81
N PRO A 182 6.50 -22.46 -1.51
CA PRO A 182 6.35 -23.52 -2.51
C PRO A 182 5.03 -23.41 -3.30
N SER A 183 4.78 -22.24 -3.93
CA SER A 183 3.60 -21.94 -4.74
C SER A 183 3.31 -23.05 -5.77
N ARG A 184 2.04 -23.40 -5.96
CA ARG A 184 1.62 -24.46 -6.90
C ARG A 184 1.73 -24.04 -8.37
N TYR A 185 1.96 -22.75 -8.67
CA TYR A 185 1.70 -22.15 -9.99
C TYR A 185 2.94 -21.76 -10.82
N THR A 186 4.14 -22.00 -10.31
CA THR A 186 5.41 -21.81 -11.04
C THR A 186 6.49 -22.78 -10.50
N PRO A 187 7.45 -23.24 -11.32
CA PRO A 187 8.61 -23.98 -10.84
C PRO A 187 9.66 -23.06 -10.19
N HIS A 188 9.66 -21.76 -10.51
CA HIS A 188 10.67 -20.79 -10.09
C HIS A 188 10.44 -20.30 -8.65
N THR A 189 10.64 -21.21 -7.70
CA THR A 189 10.34 -21.04 -6.28
C THR A 189 11.38 -21.73 -5.40
N VAL A 190 11.32 -21.47 -4.10
CA VAL A 190 12.05 -22.23 -3.07
C VAL A 190 11.90 -23.76 -3.17
N ARG A 191 10.84 -24.31 -3.78
CA ARG A 191 10.71 -25.77 -4.00
C ARG A 191 11.83 -26.35 -4.88
N ALA A 192 12.43 -25.53 -5.74
CA ALA A 192 13.56 -25.89 -6.59
C ALA A 192 14.94 -25.55 -5.94
N SER A 193 14.95 -25.00 -4.72
CA SER A 193 16.16 -24.60 -4.01
C SER A 193 16.64 -25.64 -2.98
N PRO A 194 17.95 -25.68 -2.65
CA PRO A 194 18.49 -26.46 -1.53
C PRO A 194 17.72 -26.21 -0.23
N GLY A 195 17.41 -27.29 0.49
CA GLY A 195 16.66 -27.23 1.76
C GLY A 195 15.17 -26.87 1.64
N ARG A 196 14.71 -26.40 0.48
CA ARG A 196 13.31 -26.06 0.16
C ARG A 196 12.55 -25.23 1.22
N PRO A 197 13.12 -24.12 1.73
CA PRO A 197 12.55 -23.40 2.86
C PRO A 197 11.27 -22.65 2.50
N ASP A 198 10.17 -22.89 3.23
CA ASP A 198 9.02 -21.99 3.25
C ASP A 198 9.36 -20.75 4.09
N VAL A 199 9.96 -19.75 3.43
CA VAL A 199 10.40 -18.50 4.06
C VAL A 199 9.20 -17.68 4.51
N VAL A 200 8.13 -17.65 3.71
CA VAL A 200 6.90 -16.90 4.06
C VAL A 200 6.26 -17.46 5.31
N GLY A 201 6.06 -18.78 5.41
CA GLY A 201 5.47 -19.37 6.61
C GLY A 201 6.37 -19.23 7.84
N ALA A 202 7.69 -19.32 7.70
CA ALA A 202 8.62 -19.05 8.79
C ALA A 202 8.50 -17.59 9.28
N TYR A 203 8.53 -16.63 8.35
CA TYR A 203 8.37 -15.20 8.59
C TYR A 203 7.04 -14.88 9.29
N VAL A 204 5.91 -15.37 8.76
CA VAL A 204 4.58 -15.12 9.33
C VAL A 204 4.44 -15.69 10.75
N ARG A 205 4.96 -16.90 11.00
CA ARG A 205 4.98 -17.48 12.36
C ARG A 205 5.81 -16.64 13.33
N ALA A 206 7.00 -16.19 12.91
CA ALA A 206 7.88 -15.35 13.72
C ALA A 206 7.25 -13.97 14.01
N ALA A 207 6.66 -13.32 13.01
CA ALA A 207 5.99 -12.03 13.14
C ALA A 207 4.85 -12.08 14.17
N ARG A 208 3.97 -13.08 14.07
CA ARG A 208 2.86 -13.28 15.02
C ARG A 208 3.36 -13.62 16.43
N LYS A 209 4.35 -14.50 16.56
CA LYS A 209 5.03 -14.80 17.84
C LYS A 209 5.63 -13.53 18.48
N ALA A 210 6.09 -12.59 17.67
CA ALA A 210 6.63 -11.31 18.12
C ALA A 210 5.54 -10.25 18.41
N GLY A 211 4.27 -10.48 18.05
CA GLY A 211 3.17 -9.52 18.18
C GLY A 211 3.18 -8.42 17.10
N LEU A 212 3.76 -8.71 15.91
CA LEU A 212 3.83 -7.80 14.77
C LEU A 212 2.73 -8.12 13.75
N ALA A 213 2.13 -7.08 13.18
CA ALA A 213 1.25 -7.22 12.01
C ALA A 213 2.04 -7.70 10.77
N VAL A 214 1.35 -8.41 9.87
CA VAL A 214 1.93 -9.10 8.72
C VAL A 214 1.52 -8.41 7.42
N GLY A 215 2.49 -7.82 6.74
CA GLY A 215 2.41 -7.39 5.36
C GLY A 215 3.15 -8.35 4.42
N LEU A 216 2.67 -8.45 3.18
CA LEU A 216 3.30 -9.21 2.09
C LEU A 216 3.42 -8.34 0.84
N TYR A 217 4.59 -8.30 0.21
CA TYR A 217 4.81 -7.69 -1.10
C TYR A 217 4.78 -8.77 -2.18
N LEU A 218 4.06 -8.53 -3.28
CA LEU A 218 3.97 -9.44 -4.41
C LEU A 218 4.10 -8.65 -5.72
N SER A 219 5.28 -8.67 -6.34
CA SER A 219 5.54 -7.86 -7.54
C SER A 219 4.57 -8.17 -8.69
N PRO A 220 3.82 -7.18 -9.20
CA PRO A 220 2.99 -7.35 -10.40
C PRO A 220 3.81 -7.64 -11.65
N SER A 221 5.02 -7.09 -11.76
CA SER A 221 6.00 -7.40 -12.81
C SER A 221 6.76 -8.67 -12.48
N ASP A 222 6.99 -9.55 -13.48
CA ASP A 222 7.56 -10.89 -13.26
C ASP A 222 8.50 -11.29 -14.41
N GLY A 223 9.79 -11.34 -14.10
CA GLY A 223 10.88 -11.69 -15.03
C GLY A 223 10.86 -13.16 -15.43
N ALA A 224 10.57 -14.06 -14.48
CA ALA A 224 10.47 -15.49 -14.73
C ALA A 224 9.32 -15.82 -15.71
N GLU A 225 8.28 -15.00 -15.74
CA GLU A 225 7.16 -15.11 -16.69
C GLU A 225 7.36 -14.35 -18.01
N LEU A 226 8.54 -13.83 -18.34
CA LEU A 226 8.77 -13.17 -19.63
C LEU A 226 8.59 -14.14 -20.83
N PRO A 227 7.92 -13.73 -21.94
CA PRO A 227 7.62 -14.63 -23.04
C PRO A 227 8.89 -15.13 -23.74
N HIS A 228 9.13 -16.44 -23.70
CA HIS A 228 10.43 -17.05 -24.04
C HIS A 228 10.97 -16.65 -25.41
N ALA A 229 10.14 -16.74 -26.46
CA ALA A 229 10.54 -16.41 -27.82
C ALA A 229 10.90 -14.92 -28.00
N ARG A 230 10.27 -14.02 -27.24
CA ARG A 230 10.63 -12.59 -27.19
C ARG A 230 11.91 -12.38 -26.39
N HIS A 231 12.06 -13.06 -25.25
CA HIS A 231 13.26 -12.96 -24.41
C HIS A 231 14.52 -13.38 -25.18
N ALA A 232 14.46 -14.50 -25.92
CA ALA A 232 15.57 -14.98 -26.75
C ALA A 232 16.04 -13.92 -27.75
N ARG A 233 15.13 -13.37 -28.57
CA ARG A 233 15.45 -12.29 -29.52
C ARG A 233 16.01 -11.04 -28.83
N TRP A 234 15.42 -10.65 -27.70
CA TRP A 234 15.90 -9.49 -26.94
C TRP A 234 17.33 -9.68 -26.43
N VAL A 235 17.70 -10.88 -25.94
CA VAL A 235 19.08 -11.19 -25.54
C VAL A 235 20.05 -11.12 -26.73
N GLU A 236 19.65 -11.53 -27.93
CA GLU A 236 20.46 -11.37 -29.16
C GLU A 236 20.65 -9.91 -29.55
N GLU A 237 19.59 -9.10 -29.48
CA GLU A 237 19.66 -7.64 -29.69
C GLU A 237 20.60 -6.97 -28.69
N VAL A 238 20.57 -7.38 -27.43
CA VAL A 238 21.43 -6.87 -26.36
C VAL A 238 22.90 -7.29 -26.57
N ARG A 239 23.17 -8.52 -27.03
CA ARG A 239 24.52 -8.98 -27.43
C ARG A 239 25.05 -8.14 -28.60
N ARG A 240 24.24 -7.89 -29.64
CA ARG A 240 24.61 -7.01 -30.75
C ARG A 240 24.90 -5.58 -30.26
N LYS A 241 24.04 -5.03 -29.40
CA LYS A 241 24.20 -3.70 -28.79
C LYS A 241 25.51 -3.60 -28.00
N GLN A 242 25.88 -4.66 -27.27
CA GLN A 242 27.17 -4.75 -26.56
C GLN A 242 28.36 -4.79 -27.53
N ALA A 243 28.30 -5.61 -28.58
CA ALA A 243 29.34 -5.71 -29.60
C ALA A 243 29.56 -4.40 -30.38
N GLU A 244 28.50 -3.62 -30.57
CA GLU A 244 28.53 -2.25 -31.14
C GLU A 244 29.05 -1.19 -30.15
N GLY A 245 29.47 -1.56 -28.94
CA GLY A 245 29.95 -0.64 -27.91
C GLY A 245 28.89 0.30 -27.31
N LYS A 246 27.60 0.02 -27.53
CA LYS A 246 26.50 0.88 -27.07
C LYS A 246 26.20 0.65 -25.58
N PRO A 247 25.84 1.70 -24.82
CA PRO A 247 25.56 1.58 -23.39
C PRO A 247 24.33 0.71 -23.13
N LEU A 248 24.46 -0.22 -22.19
CA LEU A 248 23.39 -1.12 -21.76
C LEU A 248 22.67 -0.59 -20.51
N SER A 249 21.34 -0.71 -20.49
CA SER A 249 20.50 -0.49 -19.31
C SER A 249 20.75 -1.54 -18.22
N LEU A 250 20.22 -1.36 -17.01
CA LEU A 250 20.40 -2.35 -15.94
C LEU A 250 19.81 -3.73 -16.31
N PRO A 251 18.54 -3.85 -16.76
CA PRO A 251 17.98 -5.14 -17.21
C PRO A 251 18.80 -5.80 -18.33
N GLU A 252 19.31 -5.03 -19.29
CA GLU A 252 20.13 -5.54 -20.38
C GLU A 252 21.46 -6.12 -19.89
N ARG A 253 22.15 -5.46 -18.95
CA ARG A 253 23.39 -5.99 -18.35
C ARG A 253 23.13 -7.29 -17.58
N VAL A 254 22.11 -7.30 -16.73
CA VAL A 254 21.76 -8.44 -15.88
C VAL A 254 21.39 -9.67 -16.73
N ALA A 255 20.64 -9.48 -17.83
CA ALA A 255 20.31 -10.57 -18.76
C ALA A 255 21.55 -11.19 -19.46
N LEU A 256 22.62 -10.42 -19.68
CA LEU A 256 23.89 -10.95 -20.21
C LEU A 256 24.71 -11.69 -19.16
N GLU A 257 24.75 -11.21 -17.92
CA GLU A 257 25.43 -11.87 -16.80
C GLU A 257 24.92 -13.29 -16.57
N ASP A 258 23.62 -13.52 -16.79
CA ASP A 258 22.96 -14.82 -16.68
C ASP A 258 23.17 -15.75 -17.90
N ARG A 259 24.15 -15.41 -18.75
CA ARG A 259 24.70 -16.23 -19.85
C ARG A 259 23.68 -16.67 -20.90
N GLY A 260 22.54 -15.98 -20.99
CA GLY A 260 21.47 -16.31 -21.93
C GLY A 260 20.60 -17.50 -21.53
N ARG A 261 20.48 -17.79 -20.22
CA ARG A 261 19.41 -18.65 -19.71
C ARG A 261 18.03 -18.10 -20.08
N ALA A 262 17.05 -18.98 -20.15
CA ALA A 262 15.66 -18.61 -20.41
C ALA A 262 14.90 -18.33 -19.08
N PRO A 263 13.83 -17.52 -19.12
CA PRO A 263 12.92 -17.37 -17.99
C PRO A 263 12.30 -18.71 -17.58
N ALA A 264 12.29 -18.99 -16.28
CA ALA A 264 11.91 -20.32 -15.76
C ALA A 264 10.39 -20.55 -15.66
N GLY A 265 9.57 -19.52 -15.85
CA GLY A 265 8.11 -19.59 -15.87
C GLY A 265 7.54 -20.00 -17.22
N LEU A 266 6.23 -19.82 -17.41
CA LEU A 266 5.51 -20.24 -18.62
C LEU A 266 5.41 -19.14 -19.70
N GLY A 267 6.10 -18.01 -19.50
CA GLY A 267 6.09 -16.91 -20.46
C GLY A 267 4.78 -16.12 -20.51
N ARG A 268 4.04 -16.05 -19.39
CA ARG A 268 2.70 -15.44 -19.31
C ARG A 268 2.70 -13.91 -19.30
N PHE A 269 3.75 -13.27 -18.77
CA PHE A 269 3.78 -11.83 -18.52
C PHE A 269 3.85 -11.02 -19.81
N GLY A 270 2.82 -10.22 -20.10
CA GLY A 270 2.72 -9.45 -21.34
C GLY A 270 2.52 -10.33 -22.59
N ASN A 271 2.02 -11.57 -22.44
CA ASN A 271 1.83 -12.49 -23.56
C ASN A 271 0.65 -12.13 -24.49
N GLY A 272 -0.21 -11.19 -24.08
CA GLY A 272 -1.37 -10.75 -24.86
C GLY A 272 -2.52 -11.76 -24.94
N SER A 273 -2.54 -12.77 -24.06
CA SER A 273 -3.59 -13.80 -24.01
C SER A 273 -5.00 -13.22 -23.78
N PRO A 274 -6.05 -13.87 -24.33
CA PRO A 274 -7.41 -13.38 -24.17
C PRO A 274 -7.93 -13.55 -22.74
N VAL A 275 -8.65 -12.54 -22.26
CA VAL A 275 -9.35 -12.60 -20.97
C VAL A 275 -10.50 -13.61 -21.08
N THR A 276 -10.41 -14.69 -20.30
CA THR A 276 -11.37 -15.80 -20.26
C THR A 276 -11.89 -16.02 -18.84
N GLU A 277 -12.94 -16.83 -18.68
CA GLU A 277 -13.39 -17.24 -17.34
C GLU A 277 -12.46 -18.30 -16.77
N ARG A 278 -12.08 -18.11 -15.50
CA ARG A 278 -11.15 -18.98 -14.76
C ARG A 278 -11.74 -19.27 -13.39
N THR A 279 -11.57 -20.50 -12.90
CA THR A 279 -11.88 -20.85 -11.51
C THR A 279 -10.69 -20.48 -10.63
N LEU A 280 -10.98 -19.83 -9.50
CA LEU A 280 -10.04 -19.52 -8.44
C LEU A 280 -10.47 -20.26 -7.16
N PRO A 281 -9.59 -21.03 -6.49
CA PRO A 281 -8.25 -21.39 -6.92
C PRO A 281 -8.31 -22.35 -8.12
N ALA A 282 -7.34 -22.25 -9.02
CA ALA A 282 -7.11 -23.30 -10.01
C ALA A 282 -6.42 -24.46 -9.29
N LEU A 283 -7.12 -25.59 -9.13
CA LEU A 283 -6.58 -26.77 -8.47
C LEU A 283 -5.60 -27.50 -9.41
N VAL A 284 -4.47 -27.96 -8.87
CA VAL A 284 -3.50 -28.79 -9.60
C VAL A 284 -3.70 -30.30 -9.28
N PRO A 285 -3.13 -31.23 -10.06
CA PRO A 285 -3.14 -32.65 -9.67
C PRO A 285 -2.51 -32.86 -8.29
N GLY A 286 -3.24 -33.48 -7.37
CA GLY A 286 -2.80 -33.70 -5.99
C GLY A 286 -2.88 -32.48 -5.06
N ASP A 287 -3.67 -31.45 -5.40
CA ASP A 287 -3.84 -30.26 -4.56
C ASP A 287 -4.55 -30.58 -3.22
N ASP A 288 -3.83 -30.39 -2.12
CA ASP A 288 -4.31 -30.52 -0.73
C ASP A 288 -5.49 -29.60 -0.38
N ARG A 289 -5.76 -28.57 -1.19
CA ARG A 289 -6.93 -27.70 -1.04
C ARG A 289 -8.21 -28.28 -1.66
N ALA A 290 -8.14 -29.32 -2.48
CA ALA A 290 -9.27 -29.81 -3.26
C ALA A 290 -10.49 -30.16 -2.39
N ASP A 291 -10.26 -30.89 -1.29
CA ASP A 291 -11.31 -31.21 -0.31
C ASP A 291 -11.86 -29.94 0.36
N ALA A 292 -10.99 -29.02 0.77
CA ALA A 292 -11.41 -27.80 1.43
C ALA A 292 -12.23 -26.88 0.52
N VAL A 293 -11.94 -26.87 -0.79
CA VAL A 293 -12.73 -26.14 -1.79
C VAL A 293 -14.08 -26.84 -2.04
N ARG A 294 -14.08 -28.16 -2.25
CA ARG A 294 -15.31 -28.95 -2.46
C ARG A 294 -16.28 -28.82 -1.29
N ASP A 295 -15.76 -28.90 -0.06
CA ASP A 295 -16.56 -28.87 1.16
C ASP A 295 -16.86 -27.43 1.63
N GLY A 296 -16.51 -26.40 0.85
CA GLY A 296 -16.80 -24.98 1.13
C GLY A 296 -16.00 -24.33 2.26
N ARG A 297 -14.99 -25.01 2.81
CA ARG A 297 -14.07 -24.48 3.85
C ARG A 297 -13.09 -23.44 3.28
N LEU A 298 -12.76 -23.55 2.00
CA LEU A 298 -12.03 -22.56 1.22
C LEU A 298 -12.96 -22.02 0.12
N PRO A 299 -13.04 -20.68 -0.06
CA PRO A 299 -13.97 -20.11 -1.02
C PRO A 299 -13.49 -20.35 -2.46
N SER A 300 -14.42 -20.56 -3.39
CA SER A 300 -14.12 -20.60 -4.82
C SER A 300 -14.91 -19.54 -5.58
N PHE A 301 -14.31 -19.02 -6.65
CA PHE A 301 -14.85 -17.92 -7.45
C PHE A 301 -14.61 -18.17 -8.94
N THR A 302 -15.55 -17.76 -9.78
CA THR A 302 -15.26 -17.47 -11.19
C THR A 302 -14.69 -16.05 -11.30
N VAL A 303 -13.57 -15.91 -12.00
CA VAL A 303 -12.92 -14.62 -12.30
C VAL A 303 -12.68 -14.49 -13.80
N ARG A 304 -12.65 -13.26 -14.32
CA ARG A 304 -12.27 -12.96 -15.70
C ARG A 304 -10.79 -12.58 -15.74
N ALA A 305 -9.94 -13.43 -16.32
CA ALA A 305 -8.50 -13.19 -16.38
C ALA A 305 -7.84 -13.74 -17.65
N ASP A 306 -6.80 -13.05 -18.09
CA ASP A 306 -5.80 -13.58 -19.02
C ASP A 306 -4.85 -14.56 -18.30
N ASP A 307 -3.86 -15.13 -19.00
CA ASP A 307 -3.00 -16.17 -18.41
C ASP A 307 -2.17 -15.66 -17.22
N TYR A 308 -1.64 -14.43 -17.31
CA TYR A 308 -0.87 -13.83 -16.22
C TYR A 308 -1.74 -13.38 -15.06
N GLY A 309 -2.90 -12.77 -15.33
CA GLY A 309 -3.87 -12.42 -14.30
C GLY A 309 -4.38 -13.64 -13.53
N ALA A 310 -4.60 -14.76 -14.22
CA ALA A 310 -4.99 -16.02 -13.59
C ALA A 310 -3.87 -16.57 -12.70
N TYR A 311 -2.62 -16.55 -13.15
CA TYR A 311 -1.44 -16.92 -12.37
C TYR A 311 -1.28 -16.04 -11.11
N TYR A 312 -1.35 -14.73 -11.29
CA TYR A 312 -1.16 -13.75 -10.22
C TYR A 312 -2.25 -13.84 -9.15
N LEU A 313 -3.53 -13.92 -9.56
CA LEU A 313 -4.65 -14.13 -8.65
C LEU A 313 -4.55 -15.44 -7.86
N ASN A 314 -3.99 -16.49 -8.47
CA ASN A 314 -3.73 -17.76 -7.78
C ASN A 314 -2.63 -17.63 -6.72
N GLN A 315 -1.57 -16.83 -6.95
CA GLN A 315 -0.59 -16.50 -5.90
C GLN A 315 -1.22 -15.66 -4.77
N VAL A 316 -2.04 -14.66 -5.11
CA VAL A 316 -2.80 -13.87 -4.12
C VAL A 316 -3.72 -14.78 -3.29
N TYR A 317 -4.37 -15.77 -3.92
CA TYR A 317 -5.20 -16.75 -3.24
C TYR A 317 -4.39 -17.59 -2.25
N GLU A 318 -3.24 -18.16 -2.66
CA GLU A 318 -2.38 -18.92 -1.75
C GLU A 318 -1.97 -18.08 -0.53
N LEU A 319 -1.56 -16.83 -0.75
CA LEU A 319 -1.11 -15.93 0.32
C LEU A 319 -2.23 -15.56 1.30
N LEU A 320 -3.42 -15.19 0.81
CA LEU A 320 -4.53 -14.73 1.65
C LEU A 320 -5.33 -15.87 2.30
N THR A 321 -5.12 -17.14 1.91
CA THR A 321 -5.83 -18.30 2.49
C THR A 321 -4.96 -19.23 3.34
N GLN A 322 -3.67 -19.41 3.02
CA GLN A 322 -2.82 -20.39 3.71
C GLN A 322 -2.01 -19.78 4.86
N TYR A 323 -1.75 -18.47 4.82
CA TYR A 323 -0.88 -17.81 5.79
C TYR A 323 -1.66 -17.05 6.88
N GLY A 324 -2.99 -17.12 6.92
CA GLY A 324 -3.83 -16.40 7.89
C GLY A 324 -3.94 -14.89 7.58
N PRO A 325 -4.37 -14.05 8.55
CA PRO A 325 -4.55 -12.61 8.31
C PRO A 325 -3.28 -11.92 7.80
N VAL A 326 -3.46 -11.10 6.76
CA VAL A 326 -2.46 -10.22 6.17
C VAL A 326 -3.01 -8.80 6.28
N GLU A 327 -2.42 -7.98 7.13
CA GLU A 327 -2.84 -6.60 7.35
C GLU A 327 -2.60 -5.71 6.12
N GLU A 328 -1.56 -6.00 5.34
CA GLU A 328 -1.22 -5.22 4.14
C GLU A 328 -0.68 -6.07 2.98
N LEU A 329 -1.15 -5.78 1.75
CA LEU A 329 -0.64 -6.37 0.51
C LEU A 329 -0.03 -5.26 -0.36
N TRP A 330 1.28 -5.35 -0.61
CA TRP A 330 2.03 -4.32 -1.32
C TRP A 330 2.14 -4.65 -2.81
N LEU A 331 1.57 -3.78 -3.65
CA LEU A 331 1.52 -3.95 -5.11
C LEU A 331 2.38 -2.88 -5.81
N ASP A 332 3.48 -3.33 -6.41
CA ASP A 332 4.45 -2.45 -7.06
C ASP A 332 3.94 -1.84 -8.37
N GLY A 333 4.33 -0.60 -8.65
CA GLY A 333 4.12 0.07 -9.93
C GLY A 333 5.26 -0.11 -10.93
N ALA A 334 6.44 -0.55 -10.49
CA ALA A 334 7.62 -0.67 -11.33
C ALA A 334 7.56 -1.87 -12.29
N ASN A 335 8.00 -1.63 -13.53
CA ASN A 335 8.21 -2.65 -14.55
C ASN A 335 9.59 -2.46 -15.21
N PRO A 336 10.61 -3.25 -14.81
CA PRO A 336 11.96 -3.15 -15.38
C PRO A 336 12.06 -3.35 -16.90
N TRP A 337 11.06 -3.97 -17.54
CA TRP A 337 11.10 -4.31 -18.97
C TRP A 337 10.25 -3.41 -19.87
N ALA A 338 9.67 -2.33 -19.32
CA ALA A 338 8.84 -1.39 -20.07
C ALA A 338 9.59 -0.75 -21.26
N ASP A 339 10.82 -0.27 -21.04
CA ASP A 339 11.68 0.31 -22.09
C ASP A 339 12.09 -0.70 -23.16
N ALA A 340 12.02 -1.99 -22.84
CA ALA A 340 12.28 -3.10 -23.77
C ALA A 340 10.99 -3.60 -24.47
N GLY A 341 9.89 -2.84 -24.35
CA GLY A 341 8.64 -3.08 -25.06
C GLY A 341 7.72 -4.14 -24.45
N ILE A 342 7.97 -4.60 -23.21
CA ILE A 342 7.07 -5.54 -22.52
C ILE A 342 6.31 -4.83 -21.41
N THR A 343 4.99 -4.85 -21.53
CA THR A 343 4.05 -4.41 -20.49
C THR A 343 2.93 -5.43 -20.36
N GLN A 344 2.49 -5.66 -19.13
CA GLN A 344 1.27 -6.42 -18.85
C GLN A 344 0.12 -5.44 -18.63
N LYS A 345 -1.02 -5.70 -19.28
CA LYS A 345 -2.26 -4.99 -18.97
C LYS A 345 -2.95 -5.70 -17.81
N TYR A 346 -2.95 -5.10 -16.63
CA TYR A 346 -3.59 -5.67 -15.45
C TYR A 346 -5.10 -5.36 -15.42
N ASP A 347 -5.96 -6.36 -15.21
CA ASP A 347 -7.35 -6.11 -14.77
C ASP A 347 -7.37 -5.89 -13.26
N VAL A 348 -7.00 -4.67 -12.87
CA VAL A 348 -6.85 -4.28 -11.47
C VAL A 348 -8.18 -4.27 -10.72
N ARG A 349 -9.32 -4.09 -11.41
CA ARG A 349 -10.64 -4.20 -10.80
C ARG A 349 -10.88 -5.64 -10.35
N GLN A 350 -10.67 -6.60 -11.25
CA GLN A 350 -10.76 -8.02 -10.91
C GLN A 350 -9.79 -8.36 -9.76
N TRP A 351 -8.59 -7.77 -9.72
CA TRP A 351 -7.64 -7.96 -8.62
C TRP A 351 -8.17 -7.43 -7.28
N PHE A 352 -8.54 -6.15 -7.20
CA PHE A 352 -9.02 -5.53 -5.97
C PHE A 352 -10.32 -6.17 -5.45
N GLU A 353 -11.25 -6.54 -6.33
CA GLU A 353 -12.46 -7.26 -5.95
C GLU A 353 -12.14 -8.65 -5.39
N THR A 354 -11.19 -9.38 -6.00
CA THR A 354 -10.78 -10.70 -5.51
C THR A 354 -10.08 -10.61 -4.16
N ILE A 355 -9.15 -9.66 -3.99
CA ILE A 355 -8.47 -9.39 -2.72
C ILE A 355 -9.50 -9.04 -1.64
N ARG A 356 -10.48 -8.17 -1.95
CA ARG A 356 -11.54 -7.78 -0.99
C ARG A 356 -12.45 -8.95 -0.61
N ARG A 357 -12.74 -9.87 -1.52
CA ARG A 357 -13.53 -11.10 -1.23
C ARG A 357 -12.75 -12.08 -0.34
N LEU A 358 -11.43 -12.21 -0.58
CA LEU A 358 -10.55 -13.11 0.18
C LEU A 358 -10.23 -12.57 1.59
N SER A 359 -9.82 -11.31 1.68
CA SER A 359 -9.41 -10.67 2.94
C SER A 359 -9.93 -9.23 3.00
N PRO A 360 -11.17 -9.00 3.45
CA PRO A 360 -11.82 -7.69 3.39
C PRO A 360 -11.19 -6.62 4.30
N ARG A 361 -10.23 -6.99 5.15
CA ARG A 361 -9.48 -6.09 6.05
C ARG A 361 -8.06 -5.77 5.59
N THR A 362 -7.54 -6.44 4.55
CA THR A 362 -6.21 -6.14 4.02
C THR A 362 -6.19 -4.76 3.39
N VAL A 363 -5.27 -3.92 3.85
CA VAL A 363 -4.91 -2.66 3.19
C VAL A 363 -4.10 -2.99 1.94
N VAL A 364 -4.41 -2.38 0.80
CA VAL A 364 -3.67 -2.62 -0.45
C VAL A 364 -2.86 -1.39 -0.81
N PHE A 365 -1.54 -1.50 -0.86
CA PHE A 365 -0.70 -0.42 -1.38
C PHE A 365 -1.05 -0.18 -2.85
N GLN A 366 -1.19 1.09 -3.21
CA GLN A 366 -1.67 1.54 -4.52
C GLN A 366 -3.08 1.10 -4.91
N GLY A 367 -3.87 0.57 -3.97
CA GLY A 367 -5.26 0.12 -4.17
C GLY A 367 -6.34 1.05 -3.59
N PRO A 368 -7.60 0.89 -4.03
CA PRO A 368 -8.74 1.67 -3.57
C PRO A 368 -9.01 1.44 -2.08
N GLN A 369 -9.22 2.53 -1.33
CA GLN A 369 -9.36 2.49 0.14
C GLN A 369 -8.17 1.83 0.85
N GLY A 370 -7.00 1.79 0.19
CA GLY A 370 -5.73 1.32 0.71
C GLY A 370 -4.81 2.47 1.10
N VAL A 371 -3.54 2.37 0.73
CA VAL A 371 -2.49 3.37 1.03
C VAL A 371 -1.72 3.71 -0.24
N ARG A 372 -1.01 4.84 -0.27
CA ARG A 372 -0.28 5.30 -1.46
C ARG A 372 1.19 5.52 -1.19
N TRP A 373 1.97 5.40 -2.26
CA TRP A 373 3.33 5.91 -2.30
C TRP A 373 3.38 7.41 -1.94
N VAL A 374 4.37 7.80 -1.13
CA VAL A 374 4.60 9.21 -0.79
C VAL A 374 5.08 10.03 -1.99
N GLY A 375 5.67 9.39 -3.01
CA GLY A 375 6.24 10.06 -4.19
C GLY A 375 7.76 10.12 -4.22
N ASN A 376 8.48 9.42 -3.32
CA ASN A 376 9.93 9.25 -3.39
C ASN A 376 10.45 8.20 -2.39
N GLU A 377 11.39 7.37 -2.83
CA GLU A 377 12.11 6.33 -2.04
C GLU A 377 13.10 6.89 -0.99
N ARG A 378 12.99 8.19 -0.64
CA ARG A 378 13.88 8.81 0.37
C ARG A 378 13.21 8.92 1.74
N GLY A 379 11.99 8.40 1.91
CA GLY A 379 11.27 8.42 3.19
C GLY A 379 10.85 9.83 3.64
N VAL A 380 10.58 10.75 2.70
CA VAL A 380 10.23 12.14 2.99
C VAL A 380 8.85 12.48 2.43
N ALA A 381 7.91 12.76 3.34
CA ALA A 381 6.58 13.27 3.05
C ALA A 381 6.53 14.79 2.90
N ARG A 382 5.46 15.27 2.25
CA ARG A 382 5.22 16.70 2.01
C ARG A 382 5.03 17.42 3.34
N GLU A 383 5.32 18.72 3.35
CA GLU A 383 4.93 19.57 4.47
C GLU A 383 3.43 19.85 4.48
N THR A 384 2.78 19.75 3.32
CA THR A 384 1.33 19.78 3.12
C THR A 384 0.89 18.42 2.58
N GLU A 385 0.64 17.46 3.47
CA GLU A 385 0.39 16.06 3.12
C GLU A 385 -1.08 15.70 3.38
N TRP A 386 -1.83 15.55 2.29
CA TRP A 386 -3.27 15.26 2.32
C TRP A 386 -3.53 13.76 2.23
N SER A 387 -4.15 13.18 3.26
CA SER A 387 -4.76 11.85 3.19
C SER A 387 -6.09 11.87 2.43
N VAL A 388 -6.73 13.03 2.27
CA VAL A 388 -7.93 13.18 1.43
C VAL A 388 -7.53 13.71 0.06
N THR A 389 -7.55 12.84 -0.95
CA THR A 389 -7.11 13.16 -2.32
C THR A 389 -8.27 13.06 -3.32
N PRO A 390 -8.26 13.88 -4.38
CA PRO A 390 -9.12 13.69 -5.54
C PRO A 390 -8.66 12.49 -6.39
N SER A 391 -9.51 12.07 -7.31
CA SER A 391 -9.21 11.12 -8.39
C SER A 391 -10.04 11.44 -9.64
N ALA A 392 -9.43 11.30 -10.82
CA ALA A 392 -10.08 11.57 -12.12
C ALA A 392 -10.75 10.34 -12.74
N VAL A 393 -10.40 9.14 -12.28
CA VAL A 393 -10.93 7.84 -12.72
C VAL A 393 -11.48 7.09 -11.51
N ASP A 394 -12.21 6.00 -11.70
CA ASP A 394 -12.61 5.18 -10.54
C ASP A 394 -11.36 4.57 -9.88
N PRO A 395 -11.06 4.83 -8.59
CA PRO A 395 -9.96 4.20 -7.86
C PRO A 395 -9.93 2.67 -7.94
N TRP A 396 -11.06 2.01 -8.19
CA TRP A 396 -11.14 0.55 -8.39
C TRP A 396 -10.65 0.08 -9.77
N SER A 397 -10.36 0.99 -10.71
CA SER A 397 -9.96 0.67 -12.09
C SER A 397 -8.50 0.98 -12.42
N VAL A 398 -7.69 1.38 -11.44
CA VAL A 398 -6.29 1.80 -11.68
C VAL A 398 -5.38 1.49 -10.48
N LEU A 399 -4.16 0.99 -10.73
CA LEU A 399 -3.08 1.04 -9.72
C LEU A 399 -2.72 2.52 -9.48
N SER A 400 -2.21 2.83 -8.28
CA SER A 400 -1.97 4.19 -7.77
C SER A 400 -3.23 4.95 -7.35
N GLY A 401 -4.42 4.32 -7.36
CA GLY A 401 -5.67 4.90 -6.86
C GLY A 401 -6.21 6.08 -7.70
N GLY A 402 -5.56 6.43 -8.81
CA GLY A 402 -6.08 7.37 -9.80
C GLY A 402 -5.92 8.85 -9.46
N LEU A 403 -4.91 9.20 -8.66
CA LEU A 403 -4.55 10.61 -8.44
C LEU A 403 -4.57 11.37 -9.78
N PRO A 404 -5.24 12.54 -9.88
CA PRO A 404 -5.39 13.28 -11.14
C PRO A 404 -4.07 13.95 -11.58
N ASN A 405 -2.99 13.72 -10.84
CA ASN A 405 -1.66 14.25 -11.03
C ASN A 405 -0.63 13.25 -10.49
N ASP A 406 0.64 13.50 -10.79
CA ASP A 406 1.74 12.61 -10.45
C ASP A 406 1.91 12.46 -8.92
N SER A 407 2.19 11.26 -8.42
CA SER A 407 2.48 10.99 -7.01
C SER A 407 3.70 11.75 -6.48
N THR A 408 4.54 12.32 -7.36
CA THR A 408 5.67 13.19 -7.04
C THR A 408 5.32 14.69 -6.92
N ASP A 409 4.10 15.11 -7.31
CA ASP A 409 3.69 16.53 -7.29
C ASP A 409 3.71 17.12 -5.86
N ALA A 410 4.08 18.40 -5.75
CA ALA A 410 4.11 19.11 -4.47
C ALA A 410 2.71 19.34 -3.85
N ASP A 411 1.65 19.42 -4.67
CA ASP A 411 0.27 19.54 -4.24
C ASP A 411 -0.61 18.47 -4.89
N ILE A 412 -1.24 17.66 -4.05
CA ILE A 412 -2.09 16.51 -4.40
C ILE A 412 -3.49 16.60 -3.79
N GLY A 413 -3.84 17.71 -3.12
CA GLY A 413 -5.05 17.75 -2.27
C GLY A 413 -5.48 19.13 -1.78
N SER A 414 -4.90 20.23 -2.26
CA SER A 414 -5.43 21.57 -2.00
C SER A 414 -6.88 21.72 -2.53
N ARG A 415 -7.57 22.79 -2.13
CA ARG A 415 -8.88 23.13 -2.69
C ARG A 415 -8.86 23.23 -4.22
N ALA A 416 -7.76 23.71 -4.81
CA ALA A 416 -7.62 23.79 -6.27
C ALA A 416 -7.61 22.40 -6.93
N LYS A 417 -6.97 21.40 -6.30
CA LYS A 417 -6.97 20.00 -6.78
C LYS A 417 -8.33 19.34 -6.58
N LEU A 418 -8.97 19.55 -5.42
CA LEU A 418 -10.32 19.03 -5.14
C LEU A 418 -11.38 19.58 -6.12
N LEU A 419 -11.27 20.86 -6.49
CA LEU A 419 -12.22 21.57 -7.35
C LEU A 419 -11.85 21.53 -8.85
N ALA A 420 -10.80 20.80 -9.23
CA ALA A 420 -10.42 20.65 -10.63
C ALA A 420 -11.56 19.96 -11.44
N PRO A 421 -11.91 20.42 -12.65
CA PRO A 421 -13.00 19.82 -13.46
C PRO A 421 -12.83 18.33 -13.77
N ALA A 422 -11.58 17.85 -13.75
CA ALA A 422 -11.23 16.44 -13.92
C ALA A 422 -11.60 15.56 -12.72
N THR A 423 -11.75 16.12 -11.51
CA THR A 423 -12.04 15.36 -10.28
C THR A 423 -13.43 14.72 -10.36
N LYS A 424 -13.48 13.38 -10.34
CA LYS A 424 -14.72 12.57 -10.34
C LYS A 424 -14.95 11.84 -9.02
N TYR A 425 -13.89 11.60 -8.24
CA TYR A 425 -13.98 10.94 -6.94
C TYR A 425 -13.09 11.65 -5.91
N LEU A 426 -13.43 11.47 -4.64
CA LEU A 426 -12.64 11.83 -3.47
C LEU A 426 -12.43 10.56 -2.64
N GLN A 427 -11.26 10.38 -2.03
CA GLN A 427 -10.95 9.20 -1.23
C GLN A 427 -10.00 9.49 -0.06
N TRP A 428 -10.10 8.67 0.98
CA TRP A 428 -9.07 8.57 2.02
C TRP A 428 -7.98 7.64 1.49
N TYR A 429 -6.77 8.18 1.32
CA TYR A 429 -5.66 7.54 0.63
C TYR A 429 -4.35 8.12 1.19
N PRO A 430 -3.94 7.67 2.39
CA PRO A 430 -2.84 8.26 3.15
C PRO A 430 -1.47 7.79 2.63
N ALA A 431 -0.45 8.62 2.87
CA ALA A 431 0.90 8.39 2.36
C ALA A 431 1.68 7.37 3.21
N GLU A 432 2.34 6.44 2.53
CA GLU A 432 3.42 5.62 3.07
C GLU A 432 4.76 6.12 2.52
N ALA A 433 5.69 6.44 3.42
CA ALA A 433 7.02 6.91 3.10
C ALA A 433 8.04 5.77 3.20
N ASP A 434 8.29 5.14 2.06
CA ASP A 434 9.21 4.04 1.85
C ASP A 434 10.66 4.52 1.73
N VAL A 435 11.58 3.80 2.38
CA VAL A 435 13.03 4.09 2.33
C VAL A 435 13.84 2.89 2.84
N SER A 436 14.97 2.59 2.21
CA SER A 436 15.92 1.61 2.75
C SER A 436 16.79 2.19 3.88
N ILE A 437 17.17 1.37 4.86
CA ILE A 437 18.20 1.71 5.84
C ILE A 437 19.57 1.85 5.15
N ARG A 438 19.80 1.11 4.06
CA ARG A 438 21.00 1.15 3.21
C ARG A 438 20.79 2.04 1.96
N PRO A 439 21.78 2.18 1.06
CA PRO A 439 21.58 2.76 -0.26
C PRO A 439 20.69 1.87 -1.16
N GLY A 440 20.98 0.57 -1.27
CA GLY A 440 20.14 -0.41 -1.96
C GLY A 440 18.98 -0.96 -1.12
N TRP A 441 18.03 -1.58 -1.79
CA TRP A 441 16.93 -2.33 -1.19
C TRP A 441 17.39 -3.72 -0.75
N PHE A 442 18.16 -4.45 -1.55
CA PHE A 442 18.73 -5.74 -1.15
C PHE A 442 20.05 -5.57 -0.37
N HIS A 443 20.49 -6.65 0.30
CA HIS A 443 21.69 -6.58 1.15
C HIS A 443 22.98 -6.70 0.33
N HIS A 444 23.76 -5.61 0.32
CA HIS A 444 25.13 -5.60 -0.22
C HIS A 444 26.18 -5.42 0.90
N PRO A 445 27.26 -6.23 0.95
CA PRO A 445 28.21 -6.22 2.07
C PRO A 445 29.09 -4.96 2.14
N TRP A 446 29.26 -4.25 1.01
CA TRP A 446 29.98 -2.97 0.97
C TRP A 446 29.15 -1.78 1.47
N GLU A 447 27.82 -1.93 1.58
CA GLU A 447 26.95 -0.86 2.04
C GLU A 447 26.95 -0.70 3.56
N ARG A 448 26.48 0.46 4.03
CA ARG A 448 26.36 0.79 5.46
C ARG A 448 24.97 1.37 5.75
N PRO A 449 24.40 1.10 6.94
CA PRO A 449 23.12 1.67 7.34
C PRO A 449 23.21 3.17 7.60
N LYS A 450 22.07 3.84 7.43
CA LYS A 450 21.79 5.17 7.97
C LYS A 450 21.94 5.17 9.49
N THR A 451 22.48 6.26 10.04
CA THR A 451 22.68 6.39 11.50
C THR A 451 21.35 6.58 12.24
N PRO A 452 21.28 6.27 13.56
CA PRO A 452 20.10 6.55 14.38
C PRO A 452 19.54 7.97 14.26
N GLY A 453 20.41 8.99 14.17
CA GLY A 453 20.00 10.38 13.98
C GLY A 453 19.44 10.67 12.58
N GLN A 454 19.96 10.02 11.54
CA GLN A 454 19.37 10.09 10.19
C GLN A 454 17.99 9.43 10.15
N LEU A 455 17.82 8.29 10.84
CA LEU A 455 16.53 7.59 10.94
C LEU A 455 15.50 8.39 11.76
N LEU A 456 15.90 9.04 12.87
CA LEU A 456 15.03 9.97 13.61
C LEU A 456 14.60 11.16 12.74
N ALA A 457 15.52 11.72 11.96
CA ALA A 457 15.19 12.80 11.02
C ALA A 457 14.28 12.35 9.87
N LEU A 458 14.26 11.06 9.51
CA LEU A 458 13.29 10.49 8.57
C LEU A 458 11.93 10.27 9.23
N TYR A 459 11.87 9.79 10.47
CA TYR A 459 10.63 9.72 11.27
C TYR A 459 9.94 11.10 11.37
N GLU A 460 10.68 12.16 11.68
CA GLU A 460 10.15 13.54 11.69
C GLU A 460 9.68 14.03 10.31
N LYS A 461 10.23 13.48 9.23
CA LYS A 461 9.88 13.81 7.84
C LYS A 461 8.85 12.88 7.20
N SER A 462 8.33 11.90 7.94
CA SER A 462 7.31 10.93 7.50
C SER A 462 6.15 10.92 8.49
N VAL A 463 6.33 10.27 9.64
CA VAL A 463 5.41 10.24 10.79
C VAL A 463 5.10 11.66 11.29
N GLY A 464 6.12 12.50 11.39
CA GLY A 464 5.98 13.91 11.71
C GLY A 464 5.24 14.75 10.65
N ARG A 465 4.81 14.14 9.54
CA ARG A 465 4.20 14.79 8.37
C ARG A 465 3.01 14.00 7.80
N ASN A 466 2.24 13.32 8.65
CA ASN A 466 1.01 12.60 8.26
C ASN A 466 1.24 11.45 7.23
N ALA A 467 2.38 10.76 7.33
CA ALA A 467 2.68 9.53 6.59
C ALA A 467 3.16 8.42 7.55
N SER A 468 3.03 7.15 7.19
CA SER A 468 3.77 6.07 7.89
C SER A 468 5.22 6.01 7.36
N LEU A 469 6.16 5.47 8.15
CA LEU A 469 7.54 5.20 7.75
C LEU A 469 7.73 3.70 7.49
N LEU A 470 7.85 3.31 6.22
CA LEU A 470 8.19 1.95 5.79
C LEU A 470 9.71 1.83 5.60
N LEU A 471 10.41 1.38 6.64
CA LEU A 471 11.86 1.28 6.67
C LEU A 471 12.33 -0.10 6.20
N ASN A 472 12.93 -0.20 5.01
CA ASN A 472 13.52 -1.45 4.52
C ASN A 472 14.84 -1.79 5.22
N VAL A 473 15.00 -3.06 5.59
CA VAL A 473 16.19 -3.61 6.23
C VAL A 473 16.43 -5.01 5.67
N PRO A 474 17.37 -5.19 4.73
CA PRO A 474 17.54 -6.45 4.03
C PRO A 474 18.41 -7.44 4.82
N PRO A 475 17.96 -8.68 5.04
CA PRO A 475 18.80 -9.77 5.53
C PRO A 475 19.90 -10.12 4.51
N GLY A 476 21.11 -10.41 4.99
CA GLY A 476 22.22 -10.87 4.17
C GLY A 476 22.12 -12.36 3.80
N ARG A 477 23.03 -12.82 2.93
CA ARG A 477 23.11 -14.22 2.44
C ARG A 477 23.13 -15.28 3.56
N GLY A 478 23.64 -14.92 4.74
CA GLY A 478 23.62 -15.75 5.94
C GLY A 478 22.25 -15.93 6.60
N GLY A 479 21.15 -15.39 6.05
CA GLY A 479 19.79 -15.53 6.57
C GLY A 479 19.48 -14.68 7.81
N ARG A 480 20.25 -13.61 8.04
CA ARG A 480 20.20 -12.73 9.23
C ARG A 480 20.28 -11.26 8.81
N ILE A 481 19.68 -10.37 9.59
CA ILE A 481 19.96 -8.92 9.50
C ILE A 481 21.38 -8.67 10.00
N ASP A 482 22.13 -7.83 9.29
CA ASP A 482 23.51 -7.47 9.62
C ASP A 482 23.63 -6.81 11.02
N ALA A 483 24.77 -7.00 11.68
CA ALA A 483 24.98 -6.47 13.02
C ALA A 483 24.95 -4.93 13.09
N ALA A 484 25.44 -4.25 12.05
CA ALA A 484 25.38 -2.78 11.98
C ALA A 484 23.94 -2.29 11.79
N ASP A 485 23.14 -3.00 10.99
CA ASP A 485 21.73 -2.66 10.77
C ASP A 485 20.92 -2.86 12.06
N ALA A 486 21.11 -3.99 12.75
CA ALA A 486 20.47 -4.25 14.04
C ALA A 486 20.85 -3.21 15.11
N ALA A 487 22.11 -2.76 15.14
CA ALA A 487 22.57 -1.70 16.03
C ALA A 487 21.95 -0.32 15.68
N ALA A 488 21.87 0.01 14.38
CA ALA A 488 21.24 1.24 13.89
C ALA A 488 19.73 1.27 14.23
N LEU A 489 19.02 0.16 14.04
CA LEU A 489 17.61 0.00 14.43
C LEU A 489 17.39 0.17 15.94
N ALA A 490 18.21 -0.50 16.75
CA ALA A 490 18.12 -0.38 18.21
C ALA A 490 18.43 1.05 18.70
N GLY A 491 19.40 1.72 18.06
CA GLY A 491 19.70 3.14 18.30
C GLY A 491 18.56 4.06 17.89
N PHE A 492 17.95 3.84 16.71
CA PHE A 492 16.82 4.62 16.22
C PHE A 492 15.60 4.52 17.13
N GLY A 493 15.16 3.30 17.46
CA GLY A 493 14.02 3.12 18.36
C GLY A 493 14.28 3.65 19.77
N ARG A 494 15.53 3.63 20.24
CA ARG A 494 15.94 4.32 21.48
C ARG A 494 15.75 5.83 21.35
N ALA A 495 16.24 6.44 20.29
CA ALA A 495 16.13 7.89 20.06
C ALA A 495 14.67 8.36 19.94
N VAL A 496 13.80 7.58 19.28
CA VAL A 496 12.34 7.82 19.23
C VAL A 496 11.73 7.75 20.63
N ARG A 497 12.02 6.68 21.41
CA ARG A 497 11.49 6.53 22.78
C ARG A 497 12.00 7.60 23.74
N GLU A 498 13.27 7.99 23.65
CA GLU A 498 13.86 9.02 24.51
C GLU A 498 13.35 10.43 24.16
N THR A 499 13.06 10.70 22.88
CA THR A 499 12.51 11.98 22.45
C THR A 499 11.02 12.08 22.76
N TYR A 500 10.19 11.12 22.34
CA TYR A 500 8.72 11.25 22.38
C TYR A 500 8.02 10.44 23.48
N GLY A 501 8.72 9.53 24.17
CA GLY A 501 8.14 8.68 25.23
C GLY A 501 7.72 9.45 26.50
N LYS A 502 8.13 10.71 26.64
CA LYS A 502 7.63 11.64 27.65
C LYS A 502 7.00 12.85 26.97
N ASP A 503 5.69 13.00 27.09
CA ASP A 503 5.02 14.27 26.81
C ASP A 503 5.15 15.18 28.04
N LEU A 504 5.68 16.38 27.82
CA LEU A 504 5.89 17.40 28.83
C LEU A 504 4.60 18.19 29.14
N LEU A 505 3.55 18.06 28.33
CA LEU A 505 2.21 18.61 28.61
C LEU A 505 1.28 17.60 29.32
N ALA A 506 1.65 16.33 29.38
CA ALA A 506 0.86 15.25 29.99
C ALA A 506 0.38 15.59 31.41
N GLY A 507 -0.85 15.19 31.73
CA GLY A 507 -1.57 15.57 32.94
C GLY A 507 -2.35 16.89 32.84
N GLY A 508 -2.03 17.75 31.86
CA GLY A 508 -2.88 18.89 31.50
C GLY A 508 -4.08 18.43 30.69
N ARG A 509 -5.28 18.41 31.29
CA ARG A 509 -6.52 17.99 30.62
C ARG A 509 -7.06 19.09 29.68
N ASP A 510 -7.46 18.67 28.47
CA ASP A 510 -8.39 19.35 27.54
C ASP A 510 -7.99 20.74 27.00
N LEU A 511 -7.12 20.80 25.98
CA LEU A 511 -6.37 22.03 25.64
C LEU A 511 -6.21 22.38 24.16
N LEU A 512 -7.28 22.80 23.49
CA LEU A 512 -7.18 23.47 22.18
C LEU A 512 -8.25 24.56 21.98
N THR A 513 -7.80 25.81 21.83
CA THR A 513 -8.62 26.97 21.48
C THR A 513 -8.62 27.18 19.97
N ASP A 514 -9.77 27.14 19.31
CA ASP A 514 -9.90 27.38 17.87
C ASP A 514 -9.71 28.87 17.47
N GLY A 515 -9.35 29.73 18.43
CA GLY A 515 -9.10 31.16 18.22
C GLY A 515 -10.36 32.02 18.25
N ARG A 516 -11.52 31.46 18.63
CA ARG A 516 -12.72 32.20 18.99
C ARG A 516 -12.94 32.07 20.50
N ASP A 517 -13.33 33.16 21.16
CA ASP A 517 -13.77 33.10 22.58
C ASP A 517 -15.12 32.36 22.75
N ARG A 518 -15.70 31.81 21.67
CA ARG A 518 -16.98 31.08 21.67
C ARG A 518 -16.94 29.89 20.71
N SER A 519 -17.37 28.74 21.26
CA SER A 519 -17.50 27.36 20.71
C SER A 519 -16.18 26.63 20.35
N ALA A 520 -15.75 25.58 21.07
CA ALA A 520 -16.36 24.86 22.18
C ALA A 520 -15.31 24.52 23.26
N GLY A 521 -15.57 24.90 24.52
CA GLY A 521 -14.73 24.53 25.66
C GLY A 521 -13.37 25.23 25.71
N GLY A 522 -13.33 26.56 25.49
CA GLY A 522 -12.09 27.32 25.62
C GLY A 522 -11.49 27.22 27.03
N ARG A 523 -10.33 26.56 27.15
CA ARG A 523 -9.51 26.49 28.36
C ARG A 523 -8.02 26.61 28.00
N SER A 524 -7.29 27.37 28.80
CA SER A 524 -5.84 27.53 28.71
C SER A 524 -5.11 26.37 29.36
N VAL A 525 -3.87 26.10 28.90
CA VAL A 525 -2.98 25.10 29.54
C VAL A 525 -2.87 25.41 31.03
N PRO A 526 -2.95 24.42 31.94
CA PRO A 526 -2.62 24.63 33.34
C PRO A 526 -1.24 25.26 33.43
N GLU A 527 -1.17 26.41 34.08
CA GLU A 527 0.09 27.10 34.28
C GLU A 527 1.04 26.18 35.03
N ARG A 528 2.28 26.06 34.54
CA ARG A 528 3.34 25.31 35.23
C ARG A 528 4.33 26.31 35.80
N PRO A 529 4.26 26.66 37.10
CA PRO A 529 5.25 27.53 37.74
C PRO A 529 6.66 26.99 37.52
N GLY A 530 7.57 27.84 37.04
CA GLY A 530 8.92 27.47 36.59
C GLY A 530 9.05 27.17 35.09
N GLY A 531 7.94 26.97 34.37
CA GLY A 531 7.90 26.71 32.93
C GLY A 531 8.33 25.30 32.51
N ILE A 532 8.07 24.95 31.26
CA ILE A 532 8.58 23.73 30.61
C ILE A 532 9.50 24.09 29.44
N THR A 533 10.65 23.43 29.35
CA THR A 533 11.58 23.56 28.21
C THR A 533 11.38 22.41 27.22
N PHE A 534 11.04 22.73 25.98
CA PHE A 534 10.79 21.76 24.91
C PHE A 534 11.34 22.25 23.57
N ASP A 535 11.59 21.33 22.64
CA ASP A 535 12.09 21.63 21.29
C ASP A 535 11.28 20.95 20.19
N ARG A 536 10.30 20.12 20.54
CA ARG A 536 9.30 19.52 19.65
C ARG A 536 7.89 19.85 20.11
N VAL A 537 6.99 20.11 19.17
CA VAL A 537 5.54 20.16 19.40
C VAL A 537 4.85 19.14 18.51
N GLY A 538 4.01 18.29 19.09
CA GLY A 538 3.18 17.30 18.39
C GLY A 538 1.71 17.74 18.32
N LEU A 539 1.12 17.60 17.14
CA LEU A 539 -0.29 17.87 16.82
C LEU A 539 -0.91 16.65 16.14
N GLY A 540 -2.22 16.48 16.24
CA GLY A 540 -2.98 15.49 15.48
C GLY A 540 -4.43 15.92 15.27
N GLU A 541 -5.07 15.39 14.24
CA GLU A 541 -6.52 15.41 14.00
C GLU A 541 -7.09 14.02 14.29
N ASP A 542 -8.28 13.94 14.88
CA ASP A 542 -9.02 12.68 15.03
C ASP A 542 -9.56 12.27 13.64
N PRO A 543 -8.98 11.24 13.00
CA PRO A 543 -9.27 10.93 11.62
C PRO A 543 -10.69 10.36 11.45
N ARG A 544 -11.37 9.94 12.53
CA ARG A 544 -12.78 9.52 12.52
C ARG A 544 -13.72 10.63 12.03
N TYR A 545 -13.27 11.89 12.07
CA TYR A 545 -14.01 13.05 11.56
C TYR A 545 -13.42 13.62 10.26
N GLY A 546 -12.37 13.02 9.71
CA GLY A 546 -11.71 13.43 8.47
C GLY A 546 -10.62 14.50 8.69
N GLN A 547 -9.83 14.76 7.64
CA GLN A 547 -8.73 15.72 7.65
C GLN A 547 -9.22 17.11 7.23
N ARG A 548 -9.10 18.10 8.11
CA ARG A 548 -9.78 19.40 7.99
C ARG A 548 -8.85 20.59 8.03
N VAL A 549 -7.78 20.58 8.84
CA VAL A 549 -6.90 21.75 9.01
C VAL A 549 -6.10 22.03 7.73
N GLU A 550 -6.16 23.29 7.27
CA GLU A 550 -5.46 23.78 6.08
C GLU A 550 -4.30 24.73 6.43
N ARG A 551 -4.39 25.41 7.57
CA ARG A 551 -3.34 26.29 8.10
C ARG A 551 -3.46 26.46 9.61
N PHE A 552 -2.34 26.49 10.32
CA PHE A 552 -2.30 26.74 11.76
C PHE A 552 -1.05 27.55 12.18
N ALA A 553 -1.11 28.14 13.38
CA ALA A 553 0.04 28.68 14.10
C ALA A 553 0.15 28.02 15.48
N VAL A 554 1.38 27.85 15.96
CA VAL A 554 1.66 27.43 17.35
C VAL A 554 2.29 28.60 18.08
N GLU A 555 1.74 28.92 19.24
CA GLU A 555 2.15 30.04 20.08
C GLU A 555 2.47 29.52 21.49
N ALA A 556 3.48 30.09 22.13
CA ALA A 556 3.86 29.77 23.50
C ALA A 556 3.80 31.03 24.36
N ARG A 557 3.40 30.90 25.63
CA ARG A 557 3.41 31.99 26.60
C ARG A 557 4.74 31.95 27.37
N THR A 558 5.47 33.05 27.34
CA THR A 558 6.72 33.24 28.08
C THR A 558 6.68 34.61 28.72
N GLY A 559 6.79 34.68 30.05
CA GLY A 559 6.67 35.95 30.79
C GLY A 559 5.30 36.61 30.57
N GLY A 560 4.22 35.82 30.64
CA GLY A 560 2.84 36.28 30.40
C GLY A 560 2.49 36.62 28.95
N THR A 561 3.46 36.76 28.05
CA THR A 561 3.24 37.18 26.66
C THR A 561 3.18 35.99 25.70
N TRP A 562 2.14 35.90 24.88
CA TRP A 562 2.04 34.91 23.79
C TRP A 562 2.93 35.31 22.61
N ARG A 563 3.80 34.39 22.18
CA ARG A 563 4.67 34.55 20.99
C ARG A 563 4.51 33.35 20.06
N ARG A 564 4.48 33.58 18.74
CA ARG A 564 4.46 32.50 17.75
C ARG A 564 5.82 31.79 17.71
N ILE A 565 5.80 30.47 17.91
CA ILE A 565 7.00 29.62 17.88
C ILE A 565 7.06 28.72 16.64
N ALA A 566 5.93 28.41 16.03
CA ALA A 566 5.86 27.62 14.80
C ALA A 566 4.55 27.87 14.01
N GLY A 567 4.36 27.11 12.92
CA GLY A 567 3.10 27.02 12.19
C GLY A 567 3.25 26.09 11.00
N GLY A 568 2.17 25.91 10.24
CA GLY A 568 2.15 25.01 9.09
C GLY A 568 0.80 24.99 8.38
N THR A 569 0.64 24.01 7.50
CA THR A 569 -0.56 23.79 6.68
C THR A 569 -1.42 22.66 7.24
N THR A 570 -1.24 21.43 6.76
CA THR A 570 -1.97 20.23 7.19
C THR A 570 -1.49 19.72 8.55
N VAL A 571 -2.43 19.18 9.34
CA VAL A 571 -2.11 18.39 10.54
C VAL A 571 -2.26 16.89 10.25
N GLY A 572 -3.46 16.41 9.90
CA GLY A 572 -3.69 14.98 9.64
C GLY A 572 -3.53 14.13 10.91
N HIS A 573 -3.24 12.83 10.76
CA HIS A 573 -3.10 11.91 11.89
C HIS A 573 -2.05 12.37 12.89
N ARG A 574 -0.86 12.75 12.41
CA ARG A 574 0.22 13.30 13.23
C ARG A 574 1.05 14.33 12.49
N ARG A 575 1.40 15.41 13.19
CA ARG A 575 2.30 16.47 12.75
C ARG A 575 3.29 16.78 13.87
N ILE A 576 4.59 16.66 13.60
CA ILE A 576 5.66 17.03 14.52
C ILE A 576 6.34 18.29 13.99
N LEU A 577 6.59 19.25 14.88
CA LEU A 577 7.26 20.50 14.59
C LEU A 577 8.56 20.54 15.39
N ALA A 578 9.68 20.36 14.72
CA ALA A 578 11.00 20.66 15.28
C ALA A 578 11.19 22.18 15.36
N LEU A 579 11.47 22.70 16.55
CA LEU A 579 11.74 24.11 16.77
C LEU A 579 13.22 24.42 16.45
N PRO A 580 13.55 25.63 15.95
CA PRO A 580 14.95 26.00 15.67
C PRO A 580 15.85 26.03 16.90
N ALA A 581 15.28 26.22 18.09
CA ALA A 581 15.93 26.15 19.38
C ALA A 581 14.91 25.72 20.45
N PRO A 582 15.34 25.18 21.61
CA PRO A 582 14.45 24.91 22.74
C PRO A 582 13.77 26.19 23.25
N VAL A 583 12.48 26.09 23.55
CA VAL A 583 11.65 27.15 24.10
C VAL A 583 11.30 26.79 25.54
N THR A 584 11.49 27.74 26.47
CA THR A 584 10.91 27.66 27.82
C THR A 584 9.64 28.49 27.88
N ALA A 585 8.52 27.84 28.18
CA ALA A 585 7.20 28.46 28.23
C ALA A 585 6.34 27.86 29.34
N ASP A 586 5.45 28.68 29.89
CA ASP A 586 4.51 28.27 30.95
C ASP A 586 3.17 27.77 30.37
N ALA A 587 2.87 28.06 29.10
CA ALA A 587 1.73 27.53 28.34
C ALA A 587 2.02 27.45 26.83
N VAL A 588 1.29 26.59 26.11
CA VAL A 588 1.38 26.40 24.65
C VAL A 588 -0.03 26.34 24.05
N ARG A 589 -0.30 27.02 22.93
CA ARG A 589 -1.58 26.95 22.22
C ARG A 589 -1.40 26.81 20.72
N VAL A 590 -2.42 26.28 20.06
CA VAL A 590 -2.50 26.17 18.60
C VAL A 590 -3.71 26.96 18.14
N ARG A 591 -3.55 27.76 17.10
CA ARG A 591 -4.63 28.51 16.46
C ARG A 591 -4.83 27.97 15.06
N VAL A 592 -6.03 27.49 14.75
CA VAL A 592 -6.39 27.07 13.39
C VAL A 592 -6.76 28.32 12.58
N LEU A 593 -6.01 28.57 11.50
CA LEU A 593 -6.10 29.77 10.68
C LEU A 593 -6.82 29.55 9.33
N ALA A 594 -7.07 28.28 8.98
CA ALA A 594 -7.93 27.84 7.88
C ALA A 594 -8.27 26.35 8.07
N ALA A 595 -9.49 25.95 7.72
CA ALA A 595 -9.91 24.56 7.68
C ALA A 595 -11.09 24.34 6.71
N ARG A 596 -11.23 23.10 6.21
CA ARG A 596 -12.33 22.67 5.33
C ARG A 596 -13.68 22.58 6.06
N ALA A 597 -13.65 22.27 7.35
CA ALA A 597 -14.77 22.28 8.28
C ALA A 597 -14.24 22.49 9.71
N ALA A 598 -15.13 22.60 10.72
CA ALA A 598 -14.73 22.71 12.13
C ALA A 598 -13.72 21.59 12.51
N PRO A 599 -12.49 21.92 12.93
CA PRO A 599 -11.42 20.94 13.15
C PRO A 599 -11.73 20.05 14.35
N ARG A 600 -11.20 18.82 14.32
CA ARG A 600 -11.29 17.85 15.42
C ARG A 600 -9.87 17.43 15.77
N LEU A 601 -9.23 18.19 16.64
CA LEU A 601 -7.83 18.00 16.99
C LEU A 601 -7.68 17.13 18.24
N THR A 602 -6.60 16.36 18.30
CA THR A 602 -6.16 15.63 19.49
C THR A 602 -5.40 16.58 20.44
N PRO A 603 -5.13 16.19 21.70
CA PRO A 603 -4.31 16.99 22.61
C PRO A 603 -2.93 17.34 22.00
N VAL A 604 -2.46 18.56 22.28
CA VAL A 604 -1.12 19.01 21.90
C VAL A 604 -0.11 18.36 22.83
N THR A 605 0.99 17.85 22.28
CA THR A 605 2.12 17.32 23.04
C THR A 605 3.34 18.21 22.88
N ALA A 606 4.21 18.23 23.89
CA ALA A 606 5.50 18.91 23.81
C ALA A 606 6.61 17.97 24.29
N HIS A 607 7.73 17.94 23.58
CA HIS A 607 8.83 17.03 23.87
C HIS A 607 10.18 17.73 23.78
N ARG A 608 11.20 17.12 24.38
CA ARG A 608 12.58 17.63 24.39
C ARG A 608 13.51 16.53 23.90
N SER A 609 14.19 16.76 22.79
CA SER A 609 15.28 15.90 22.37
C SER A 609 16.43 15.92 23.38
N ARG A 610 17.16 14.80 23.51
CA ARG A 610 18.43 14.81 24.23
C ARG A 610 19.50 15.49 23.36
N ALA A 611 20.31 16.33 23.99
CA ALA A 611 21.46 17.00 23.36
C ALA A 611 22.56 15.98 23.03
#